data_AF-A0A0D3KY27-F1
#
_entry.id   AF-A0A0D3KY27-F1
#
_cell.length_a   1.000
_cell.length_b   1.000
_cell.length_c   1.000
_cell.angle_alpha   90.00
_cell.angle_beta   90.00
_cell.angle_gamma   90.00
#
_symmetry.space_group_name_H-M   'P 1'
#
loop_
_entity.id
_entity.type
_entity.pdbx_description
1 polymer ?
#
loop_
_entity_poly.entity_id
_entity_poly.type
_entity_poly.pdbx_seq_one_letter_code
_entity_poly.pdbx_strand_id
1 'polypeptide(L)'
;MPPQRAICLCLFLCLHAAHAGPCRFTLRRPLCSLSCLFGAGRCKGSMQKVPSSESGGAPTAWEMVHLKDDGVESSWSTVSFPFVSGGDIGKMTERLPCDGVWLRWTHGSYNYKWHNAPRRQIIASLNGHVEASVGSGDTRRFGPGETLLVEDTRGEGHCTKSLDGVGRRINAGVRERLGGRHAAEAVLFSFDQASVIELEFAQRWEEVGEQLARAGLALAAAGCEALLVAFEALRRAVPRVPVLHIADATAAALSGKRRVALLGTAFTANENSFFAQRLRRRGLEVVLDEPAARAELDRLIYDELTVDVVREEAASWFVARLERLLVRCDAVVLGCTELSMLLDAEARKRYAGVVFDTATLHAEAAVRFALREE
;
A
#
# COMPACT_ATOMS: atom_id res chain seq x y z
N MET A 1 -23.23 -15.92 -15.96
CA MET A 1 -22.64 -14.56 -15.92
C MET A 1 -21.55 -14.48 -16.97
N PRO A 2 -21.37 -13.33 -17.64
CA PRO A 2 -20.22 -13.14 -18.53
C PRO A 2 -18.89 -13.25 -17.74
N PRO A 3 -17.80 -13.66 -18.40
CA PRO A 3 -16.48 -13.70 -17.75
C PRO A 3 -16.04 -12.30 -17.31
N GLN A 4 -15.34 -12.23 -16.16
CA GLN A 4 -14.72 -11.01 -15.66
C GLN A 4 -13.74 -10.45 -16.70
N ARG A 5 -13.49 -9.15 -16.65
CA ARG A 5 -12.35 -8.57 -17.36
C ARG A 5 -11.08 -8.68 -16.52
N ALA A 6 -9.99 -9.09 -17.15
CA ALA A 6 -8.69 -9.08 -16.51
C ALA A 6 -8.22 -7.63 -16.29
N ILE A 7 -7.86 -7.27 -15.06
CA ILE A 7 -7.38 -5.92 -14.72
C ILE A 7 -5.93 -5.95 -14.25
N CYS A 8 -5.17 -4.92 -14.58
CA CYS A 8 -3.85 -4.72 -13.99
C CYS A 8 -3.97 -3.90 -12.71
N LEU A 9 -3.22 -4.28 -11.67
CA LEU A 9 -2.87 -3.42 -10.57
C LEU A 9 -1.43 -2.93 -10.74
N CYS A 10 -1.21 -1.62 -10.71
CA CYS A 10 0.13 -1.05 -10.60
C CYS A 10 0.26 -0.50 -9.17
N LEU A 11 1.04 -1.17 -8.31
CA LEU A 11 1.37 -0.64 -6.97
C LEU A 11 2.51 0.38 -7.12
N PHE A 12 2.21 1.45 -7.85
CA PHE A 12 2.89 2.74 -7.79
C PHE A 12 1.97 3.74 -8.50
N LEU A 13 1.12 4.43 -7.73
CA LEU A 13 0.29 5.51 -8.24
C LEU A 13 1.18 6.75 -8.36
N CYS A 14 2.06 6.78 -9.37
CA CYS A 14 2.72 8.00 -9.82
C CYS A 14 1.63 9.01 -10.21
N LEU A 15 1.21 9.86 -9.28
CA LEU A 15 0.40 11.05 -9.56
C LEU A 15 1.26 12.19 -10.14
N HIS A 16 2.55 11.93 -10.30
CA HIS A 16 3.60 12.93 -10.27
C HIS A 16 4.14 13.30 -11.64
N ALA A 17 3.76 12.62 -12.72
CA ALA A 17 4.45 12.80 -13.99
C ALA A 17 3.63 13.62 -15.01
N ALA A 18 4.07 14.87 -15.27
CA ALA A 18 4.23 15.45 -16.62
C ALA A 18 4.51 16.97 -16.62
N HIS A 19 5.69 17.40 -16.15
CA HIS A 19 6.28 18.65 -16.68
C HIS A 19 7.05 18.43 -17.98
N ALA A 20 7.03 17.22 -18.55
CA ALA A 20 7.53 17.01 -19.89
C ALA A 20 6.49 17.52 -20.89
N GLY A 21 6.94 18.35 -21.85
CA GLY A 21 6.17 18.71 -23.04
C GLY A 21 5.80 17.47 -23.87
N PRO A 22 5.61 17.55 -25.19
CA PRO A 22 5.31 16.36 -25.99
C PRO A 22 6.46 15.34 -25.91
N CYS A 23 6.42 14.41 -24.94
CA CYS A 23 7.33 13.27 -24.84
C CYS A 23 7.27 12.49 -26.15
N ARG A 24 8.35 12.54 -26.90
CA ARG A 24 8.59 11.70 -28.07
C ARG A 24 9.24 10.41 -27.58
N PHE A 25 8.44 9.40 -27.31
CA PHE A 25 8.94 8.06 -27.05
C PHE A 25 9.70 7.58 -28.29
N THR A 26 11.03 7.58 -28.22
CA THR A 26 11.87 7.08 -29.31
C THR A 26 12.34 5.69 -28.91
N LEU A 27 11.51 4.68 -29.17
CA LEU A 27 11.84 3.28 -28.93
C LEU A 27 13.05 2.88 -29.78
N ARG A 28 14.22 2.77 -29.15
CA ARG A 28 15.40 2.18 -29.80
C ARG A 28 15.35 0.66 -29.74
N ARG A 29 14.88 0.12 -30.86
CA ARG A 29 15.05 -1.24 -31.44
C ARG A 29 14.25 -2.42 -30.87
N PRO A 30 13.65 -3.24 -31.76
CA PRO A 30 13.09 -4.56 -31.45
C PRO A 30 14.10 -5.67 -31.74
N LEU A 31 14.23 -6.69 -30.89
CA LEU A 31 14.81 -8.01 -31.17
C LEU A 31 14.25 -8.97 -30.09
N CYS A 32 13.28 -9.85 -30.37
CA CYS A 32 13.29 -11.12 -31.11
C CYS A 32 13.68 -12.35 -30.25
N SER A 33 12.86 -13.40 -30.42
CA SER A 33 13.01 -14.83 -30.05
C SER A 33 13.24 -15.23 -28.59
N LEU A 34 12.17 -15.77 -27.99
CA LEU A 34 12.22 -16.68 -26.84
C LEU A 34 12.96 -17.96 -27.27
N SER A 35 14.10 -18.26 -26.66
CA SER A 35 14.71 -19.59 -26.65
C SER A 35 14.87 -20.00 -25.20
N CYS A 36 14.18 -21.07 -24.79
CA CYS A 36 14.39 -21.70 -23.49
C CYS A 36 15.84 -22.20 -23.41
N LEU A 37 16.62 -21.62 -22.51
CA LEU A 37 17.89 -22.17 -22.06
C LEU A 37 17.81 -22.33 -20.55
N PHE A 38 17.66 -23.57 -20.10
CA PHE A 38 18.04 -23.99 -18.75
C PHE A 38 19.56 -23.76 -18.61
N GLY A 39 19.94 -22.59 -18.13
CA GLY A 39 21.32 -22.22 -17.85
C GLY A 39 21.61 -22.37 -16.36
N ALA A 40 22.44 -23.35 -16.01
CA ALA A 40 23.06 -23.49 -14.70
C ALA A 40 23.96 -22.27 -14.39
N GLY A 41 23.36 -21.20 -13.85
CA GLY A 41 24.06 -20.02 -13.38
C GLY A 41 24.13 -20.05 -11.86
N ARG A 42 25.35 -20.18 -11.29
CA ARG A 42 25.58 -19.97 -9.86
C ARG A 42 25.22 -18.51 -9.55
N CYS A 43 24.09 -18.31 -8.88
CA CYS A 43 23.75 -17.02 -8.31
C CYS A 43 24.74 -16.73 -7.18
N LYS A 44 25.79 -15.96 -7.45
CA LYS A 44 26.54 -15.25 -6.39
C LYS A 44 25.70 -14.06 -5.94
N GLY A 45 24.56 -14.35 -5.32
CA GLY A 45 23.84 -13.34 -4.55
C GLY A 45 24.60 -13.14 -3.25
N SER A 46 25.35 -12.04 -3.13
CA SER A 46 25.76 -11.58 -1.81
C SER A 46 24.49 -11.15 -1.09
N MET A 47 24.07 -11.90 -0.07
CA MET A 47 23.15 -11.36 0.93
C MET A 47 23.81 -10.11 1.51
N GLN A 48 23.29 -8.93 1.16
CA GLN A 48 23.65 -7.71 1.87
C GLN A 48 23.13 -7.89 3.30
N LYS A 49 24.07 -7.91 4.26
CA LYS A 49 23.74 -7.71 5.67
C LYS A 49 23.03 -6.37 5.78
N VAL A 50 21.84 -6.38 6.38
CA VAL A 50 21.20 -5.17 6.90
C VAL A 50 22.24 -4.43 7.75
N PRO A 51 22.40 -3.10 7.62
CA PRO A 51 23.37 -2.36 8.43
C PRO A 51 22.99 -2.54 9.90
N SER A 52 23.87 -3.15 10.68
CA SER A 52 23.81 -3.07 12.13
C SER A 52 23.98 -1.59 12.50
N SER A 53 23.02 -1.05 13.24
CA SER A 53 23.07 0.27 13.84
C SER A 53 24.48 0.58 14.38
N GLU A 54 25.00 1.76 14.04
CA GLU A 54 26.25 2.32 14.51
C GLU A 54 26.22 2.56 16.03
N SER A 55 26.45 1.49 16.80
CA SER A 55 26.98 1.44 18.17
C SER A 55 26.49 0.14 18.84
N GLY A 56 27.35 -0.85 19.05
CA GLY A 56 26.98 -2.03 19.83
C GLY A 56 27.58 -3.33 19.31
N GLY A 57 28.07 -4.18 20.22
CA GLY A 57 28.60 -5.49 19.88
C GLY A 57 27.59 -6.39 19.17
N ALA A 58 28.06 -7.53 18.68
CA ALA A 58 27.19 -8.54 18.07
C ALA A 58 26.01 -8.88 19.01
N PRO A 59 24.77 -8.99 18.48
CA PRO A 59 23.60 -9.24 19.31
C PRO A 59 23.78 -10.50 20.17
N THR A 60 23.27 -10.43 21.39
CA THR A 60 23.41 -11.46 22.43
C THR A 60 22.17 -12.34 22.54
N ALA A 61 21.05 -11.92 21.96
CA ALA A 61 19.78 -12.63 21.95
C ALA A 61 18.98 -12.31 20.69
N TRP A 62 18.02 -13.18 20.38
CA TRP A 62 16.93 -12.90 19.44
C TRP A 62 15.77 -12.26 20.21
N GLU A 63 15.45 -11.01 19.90
CA GLU A 63 14.30 -10.31 20.48
C GLU A 63 13.07 -10.50 19.59
N MET A 64 11.94 -10.83 20.19
CA MET A 64 10.67 -11.05 19.50
C MET A 64 9.56 -10.27 20.17
N VAL A 65 8.66 -9.69 19.36
CA VAL A 65 7.41 -9.12 19.91
C VAL A 65 6.61 -10.26 20.55
N HIS A 66 6.04 -9.99 21.72
CA HIS A 66 5.30 -10.97 22.50
C HIS A 66 3.93 -10.42 22.87
N LEU A 67 2.89 -11.04 22.31
CA LEU A 67 1.51 -10.86 22.72
C LEU A 67 1.22 -11.82 23.87
N LYS A 68 1.02 -11.28 25.07
CA LYS A 68 0.78 -12.05 26.29
C LYS A 68 -0.53 -11.65 26.95
N ASP A 69 -0.96 -12.42 27.94
CA ASP A 69 -1.97 -11.99 28.90
C ASP A 69 -1.55 -12.31 30.33
N ASP A 70 -2.22 -11.68 31.31
CA ASP A 70 -2.12 -11.97 32.74
C ASP A 70 -3.33 -12.75 33.28
N GLY A 71 -4.12 -13.35 32.38
CA GLY A 71 -5.40 -13.98 32.67
C GLY A 71 -6.60 -13.03 32.65
N VAL A 72 -6.39 -11.72 32.55
CA VAL A 72 -7.45 -10.72 32.39
C VAL A 72 -7.18 -9.88 31.14
N GLU A 73 -6.07 -9.16 31.09
CA GLU A 73 -5.78 -8.21 30.01
C GLU A 73 -4.71 -8.76 29.06
N SER A 74 -4.92 -8.56 27.75
CA SER A 74 -3.92 -8.88 26.74
C SER A 74 -3.08 -7.65 26.41
N SER A 75 -1.75 -7.81 26.37
CA SER A 75 -0.81 -6.70 26.22
C SER A 75 0.41 -7.08 25.39
N TRP A 76 1.09 -6.07 24.84
CA TRP A 76 2.35 -6.22 24.12
C TRP A 76 3.56 -6.20 25.06
N SER A 77 4.54 -7.03 24.76
CA SER A 77 5.85 -7.01 25.39
C SER A 77 6.93 -7.44 24.39
N THR A 78 8.17 -7.52 24.84
CA THR A 78 9.28 -8.14 24.09
C THR A 78 9.77 -9.33 24.89
N VAL A 79 10.04 -10.44 24.20
CA VAL A 79 10.67 -11.62 24.77
C VAL A 79 12.05 -11.82 24.15
N SER A 80 13.02 -12.18 24.99
CA SER A 80 14.40 -12.37 24.62
C SER A 80 14.78 -13.85 24.62
N PHE A 81 15.39 -14.32 23.54
CA PHE A 81 15.93 -15.67 23.42
C PHE A 81 17.45 -15.59 23.31
N PRO A 82 18.20 -15.85 24.40
CA PRO A 82 19.65 -15.76 24.38
C PRO A 82 20.29 -16.63 23.30
N PHE A 83 21.33 -16.11 22.66
CA PHE A 83 22.11 -16.87 21.71
C PHE A 83 23.16 -17.74 22.40
N VAL A 84 23.25 -18.98 21.97
CA VAL A 84 24.33 -19.93 22.21
C VAL A 84 25.22 -20.06 20.97
N SER A 85 26.40 -20.65 21.15
CA SER A 85 27.30 -20.92 20.02
C SER A 85 26.75 -22.02 19.14
N GLY A 86 26.61 -21.74 17.85
CA GLY A 86 26.36 -22.72 16.80
C GLY A 86 27.62 -23.24 16.12
N GLY A 87 28.82 -22.89 16.62
CA GLY A 87 30.08 -23.14 15.91
C GLY A 87 30.18 -22.29 14.63
N ASP A 88 30.62 -22.92 13.53
CA ASP A 88 30.93 -22.22 12.27
C ASP A 88 29.69 -21.60 11.57
N ILE A 89 28.48 -22.03 11.93
CA ILE A 89 27.22 -21.49 11.38
C ILE A 89 26.72 -20.25 12.13
N GLY A 90 27.43 -19.82 13.18
CA GLY A 90 27.17 -18.56 13.89
C GLY A 90 26.46 -18.75 15.23
N LYS A 91 25.75 -17.72 15.68
CA LYS A 91 24.98 -17.71 16.92
C LYS A 91 23.55 -18.17 16.65
N MET A 92 22.99 -18.98 17.56
CA MET A 92 21.63 -19.51 17.46
C MET A 92 20.96 -19.51 18.83
N THR A 93 19.64 -19.49 18.92
CA THR A 93 18.97 -19.69 20.22
C THR A 93 19.13 -21.14 20.66
N GLU A 94 18.83 -21.44 21.92
CA GLU A 94 18.45 -22.82 22.26
C GLU A 94 17.26 -23.29 21.41
N ARG A 95 17.11 -24.60 21.28
CA ARG A 95 16.02 -25.18 20.49
C ARG A 95 14.69 -24.86 21.14
N LEU A 96 13.87 -24.08 20.45
CA LEU A 96 12.48 -23.86 20.84
C LEU A 96 11.65 -25.10 20.42
N PRO A 97 11.07 -25.85 21.38
CA PRO A 97 10.23 -26.99 21.04
C PRO A 97 8.96 -26.51 20.33
N CYS A 98 8.63 -27.17 19.21
CA CYS A 98 7.39 -26.94 18.47
C CYS A 98 6.79 -28.29 18.05
N ASP A 99 5.48 -28.43 18.24
CA ASP A 99 4.76 -29.67 17.91
C ASP A 99 4.38 -29.76 16.43
N GLY A 100 4.56 -28.68 15.67
CA GLY A 100 4.26 -28.62 14.24
C GLY A 100 4.46 -27.24 13.65
N VAL A 101 4.43 -27.18 12.31
CA VAL A 101 4.52 -25.95 11.52
C VAL A 101 3.33 -25.91 10.57
N TRP A 102 2.67 -24.76 10.49
CA TRP A 102 1.60 -24.50 9.53
C TRP A 102 2.02 -23.41 8.56
N LEU A 103 1.83 -23.64 7.27
CA LEU A 103 1.82 -22.57 6.28
C LEU A 103 0.39 -22.07 6.17
N ARG A 104 0.15 -20.88 6.72
CA ARG A 104 -1.18 -20.27 6.77
C ARG A 104 -1.28 -19.18 5.71
N TRP A 105 -2.13 -19.38 4.71
CA TRP A 105 -2.54 -18.33 3.79
C TRP A 105 -3.81 -17.65 4.30
N THR A 106 -3.75 -16.34 4.52
CA THR A 106 -4.92 -15.51 4.81
C THR A 106 -5.27 -14.70 3.57
N HIS A 107 -6.56 -14.68 3.21
CA HIS A 107 -7.01 -13.85 2.09
C HIS A 107 -6.81 -12.38 2.43
N GLY A 108 -6.62 -11.52 1.42
CA GLY A 108 -6.47 -10.08 1.62
C GLY A 108 -7.55 -9.51 2.54
N SER A 109 -8.80 -9.95 2.42
CA SER A 109 -9.95 -9.51 3.26
C SER A 109 -9.95 -10.02 4.70
N TYR A 110 -8.87 -10.62 5.19
CA TYR A 110 -8.76 -11.12 6.56
C TYR A 110 -9.04 -10.00 7.57
N ASN A 111 -10.00 -10.25 8.45
CA ASN A 111 -10.45 -9.39 9.54
C ASN A 111 -11.04 -10.32 10.61
N TYR A 112 -10.15 -10.86 11.43
CA TYR A 112 -10.51 -11.78 12.49
C TYR A 112 -10.82 -10.98 13.75
N LYS A 113 -12.06 -11.15 14.22
CA LYS A 113 -12.61 -10.42 15.36
C LYS A 113 -11.91 -10.84 16.66
N TRP A 114 -12.23 -10.15 17.75
CA TRP A 114 -11.70 -10.44 19.08
C TRP A 114 -11.76 -11.93 19.40
N HIS A 115 -10.61 -12.49 19.74
CA HIS A 115 -10.43 -13.89 20.09
C HIS A 115 -9.15 -14.07 20.90
N ASN A 116 -9.08 -15.15 21.67
CA ASN A 116 -7.82 -15.61 22.25
C ASN A 116 -7.04 -16.46 21.26
N ALA A 117 -5.72 -16.42 21.37
CA ALA A 117 -4.91 -17.40 20.68
C ALA A 117 -5.30 -18.82 21.15
N PRO A 118 -5.50 -19.77 20.22
CA PRO A 118 -5.91 -21.13 20.59
C PRO A 118 -4.82 -21.89 21.37
N ARG A 119 -3.59 -21.41 21.32
CA ARG A 119 -2.40 -21.93 21.99
C ARG A 119 -1.25 -20.95 21.84
N ARG A 120 -0.23 -21.16 22.67
CA ARG A 120 1.12 -20.61 22.46
C ARG A 120 1.63 -20.96 21.06
N GLN A 121 2.00 -19.96 20.28
CA GLN A 121 2.50 -20.15 18.92
C GLN A 121 3.40 -18.99 18.48
N ILE A 122 4.32 -19.28 17.58
CA ILE A 122 5.12 -18.26 16.89
C ILE A 122 4.54 -18.07 15.50
N ILE A 123 4.25 -16.83 15.14
CA ILE A 123 3.82 -16.44 13.80
C ILE A 123 4.98 -15.69 13.15
N ALA A 124 5.44 -16.19 12.01
CA ALA A 124 6.36 -15.49 11.14
C ALA A 124 5.61 -14.99 9.90
N SER A 125 5.56 -13.68 9.72
CA SER A 125 4.93 -13.08 8.55
C SER A 125 5.85 -13.24 7.35
N LEU A 126 5.42 -14.02 6.35
CA LEU A 126 6.22 -14.27 5.15
C LEU A 126 5.94 -13.26 4.04
N ASN A 127 4.71 -12.73 3.97
CA ASN A 127 4.33 -11.64 3.07
C ASN A 127 3.17 -10.81 3.64
N GLY A 128 2.93 -9.64 3.04
CA GLY A 128 1.82 -8.77 3.41
C GLY A 128 1.98 -8.12 4.78
N HIS A 129 0.97 -7.34 5.18
CA HIS A 129 0.94 -6.69 6.48
C HIS A 129 -0.34 -7.04 7.24
N VAL A 130 -0.17 -7.27 8.55
CA VAL A 130 -1.27 -7.54 9.48
C VAL A 130 -1.18 -6.53 10.62
N GLU A 131 -2.30 -5.89 10.93
CA GLU A 131 -2.48 -5.10 12.13
C GLU A 131 -3.17 -5.98 13.18
N ALA A 132 -2.64 -5.94 14.40
CA ALA A 132 -3.18 -6.63 15.56
C ALA A 132 -3.43 -5.61 16.68
N SER A 133 -4.62 -5.66 17.28
CA SER A 133 -5.00 -4.82 18.42
C SER A 133 -5.34 -5.70 19.62
N VAL A 134 -4.97 -5.28 20.81
CA VAL A 134 -5.20 -6.00 22.08
C VAL A 134 -6.21 -5.28 22.96
N GLY A 135 -6.75 -5.98 23.96
CA GLY A 135 -7.78 -5.46 24.86
C GLY A 135 -7.44 -4.12 25.53
N SER A 136 -6.16 -3.88 25.84
CA SER A 136 -5.65 -2.61 26.37
C SER A 136 -5.82 -1.40 25.44
N GLY A 137 -6.17 -1.63 24.17
CA GLY A 137 -6.30 -0.61 23.11
C GLY A 137 -5.05 -0.48 22.24
N ASP A 138 -3.92 -1.06 22.64
CA ASP A 138 -2.67 -0.95 21.90
C ASP A 138 -2.71 -1.74 20.58
N THR A 139 -2.17 -1.14 19.52
CA THR A 139 -2.15 -1.73 18.18
C THR A 139 -0.73 -1.83 17.63
N ARG A 140 -0.39 -2.98 17.04
CA ARG A 140 0.89 -3.21 16.35
C ARG A 140 0.66 -3.72 14.94
N ARG A 141 1.60 -3.40 14.05
CA ARG A 141 1.63 -3.88 12.66
C ARG A 141 2.79 -4.83 12.48
N PHE A 142 2.56 -5.86 11.67
CA PHE A 142 3.51 -6.93 11.38
C PHE A 142 3.66 -7.08 9.87
N GLY A 143 4.87 -6.91 9.36
CA GLY A 143 5.25 -7.05 7.96
C GLY A 143 6.10 -8.29 7.66
N PRO A 144 6.57 -8.46 6.41
CA PRO A 144 7.39 -9.59 6.01
C PRO A 144 8.71 -9.65 6.81
N GLY A 145 9.06 -10.84 7.31
CA GLY A 145 10.26 -11.08 8.10
C GLY A 145 10.09 -10.85 9.61
N GLU A 146 8.98 -10.23 10.04
CA GLU A 146 8.72 -10.04 11.46
C GLU A 146 8.12 -11.31 12.09
N THR A 147 8.56 -11.57 13.32
CA THR A 147 8.12 -12.71 14.12
C THR A 147 7.41 -12.23 15.38
N LEU A 148 6.30 -12.88 15.69
CA LEU A 148 5.46 -12.61 16.86
C LEU A 148 5.26 -13.89 17.65
N LEU A 149 5.58 -13.86 18.94
CA LEU A 149 5.16 -14.87 19.89
C LEU A 149 3.77 -14.50 20.40
N VAL A 150 2.82 -15.42 20.29
CA VAL A 150 1.43 -15.23 20.70
C VAL A 150 1.09 -16.22 21.81
N GLU A 151 0.79 -15.69 23.00
CA GLU A 151 0.48 -16.43 24.23
C GLU A 151 -0.76 -15.90 24.96
N ASP A 152 -1.56 -15.03 24.33
CA ASP A 152 -2.81 -14.48 24.89
C ASP A 152 -3.97 -15.50 24.86
N THR A 153 -3.78 -16.62 25.54
CA THR A 153 -4.68 -17.77 25.50
C THR A 153 -5.90 -17.66 26.43
N ARG A 154 -5.94 -16.66 27.33
CA ARG A 154 -6.97 -16.54 28.38
C ARG A 154 -7.51 -15.14 28.65
N GLY A 155 -6.75 -14.09 28.35
CA GLY A 155 -7.17 -12.70 28.61
C GLY A 155 -8.28 -12.19 27.69
N GLU A 156 -8.43 -10.87 27.56
CA GLU A 156 -9.36 -10.22 26.63
C GLU A 156 -9.11 -10.56 25.15
N GLY A 157 -7.91 -11.04 24.85
CA GLY A 157 -7.50 -11.52 23.55
C GLY A 157 -7.06 -10.38 22.63
N HIS A 158 -7.13 -10.66 21.33
CA HIS A 158 -6.72 -9.74 20.28
C HIS A 158 -7.65 -9.83 19.08
N CYS A 159 -7.61 -8.82 18.22
CA CYS A 159 -8.17 -8.89 16.88
C CYS A 159 -7.06 -8.65 15.86
N THR A 160 -7.19 -9.25 14.67
CA THR A 160 -6.20 -9.10 13.61
C THR A 160 -6.87 -8.81 12.29
N LYS A 161 -6.32 -7.87 11.52
CA LYS A 161 -6.78 -7.59 10.16
C LYS A 161 -5.60 -7.40 9.24
N SER A 162 -5.72 -7.86 8.00
CA SER A 162 -4.77 -7.49 6.97
C SER A 162 -4.92 -6.01 6.63
N LEU A 163 -3.80 -5.32 6.42
CA LEU A 163 -3.81 -3.90 6.07
C LEU A 163 -4.22 -3.67 4.61
N ASP A 164 -4.91 -2.55 4.38
CA ASP A 164 -5.73 -2.25 3.20
C ASP A 164 -4.92 -1.89 1.94
N GLY A 165 -4.41 -2.90 1.23
CA GLY A 165 -3.90 -2.71 -0.13
C GLY A 165 -5.01 -2.53 -1.16
N VAL A 166 -4.75 -1.79 -2.25
CA VAL A 166 -5.70 -1.62 -3.37
C VAL A 166 -6.16 -2.98 -3.92
N GLY A 167 -5.25 -3.97 -4.03
CA GLY A 167 -5.61 -5.33 -4.46
C GLY A 167 -6.58 -6.07 -3.51
N ARG A 168 -6.52 -5.80 -2.20
CA ARG A 168 -7.50 -6.31 -1.23
C ARG A 168 -8.88 -5.74 -1.50
N ARG A 169 -8.96 -4.42 -1.68
CA ARG A 169 -10.22 -3.71 -1.93
C ARG A 169 -10.90 -4.20 -3.20
N ILE A 170 -10.13 -4.44 -4.26
CA ILE A 170 -10.63 -4.99 -5.51
C ILE A 170 -11.17 -6.43 -5.33
N ASN A 171 -10.38 -7.32 -4.71
CA ASN A 171 -10.83 -8.69 -4.46
C ASN A 171 -12.05 -8.77 -3.54
N ALA A 172 -12.11 -7.91 -2.52
CA ALA A 172 -13.26 -7.79 -1.63
C ALA A 172 -14.50 -7.32 -2.38
N GLY A 173 -14.39 -6.27 -3.20
CA GLY A 173 -15.51 -5.75 -3.99
C GLY A 173 -16.05 -6.77 -5.00
N VAL A 174 -15.17 -7.52 -5.68
CA VAL A 174 -15.62 -8.62 -6.57
C VAL A 174 -16.33 -9.72 -5.80
N ARG A 175 -15.80 -10.12 -4.65
CA ARG A 175 -16.42 -11.15 -3.81
C ARG A 175 -17.77 -10.71 -3.24
N GLU A 176 -17.91 -9.46 -2.85
CA GLU A 176 -19.17 -8.91 -2.34
C GLU A 176 -20.28 -9.01 -3.38
N ARG A 177 -19.95 -8.73 -4.66
CA ARG A 177 -20.92 -8.73 -5.76
C ARG A 177 -21.22 -10.12 -6.32
N LEU A 178 -20.22 -11.01 -6.38
CA LEU A 178 -20.38 -12.34 -6.99
C LEU A 178 -20.53 -13.48 -5.97
N GLY A 179 -20.18 -13.25 -4.71
CA GLY A 179 -20.26 -14.23 -3.63
C GLY A 179 -19.22 -15.36 -3.69
N GLY A 180 -19.34 -16.29 -2.75
CA GLY A 180 -18.56 -17.54 -2.73
C GLY A 180 -17.05 -17.34 -2.75
N ARG A 181 -16.39 -17.99 -3.73
CA ARG A 181 -14.93 -18.01 -3.89
C ARG A 181 -14.43 -17.05 -4.97
N HIS A 182 -15.28 -16.17 -5.49
CA HIS A 182 -14.88 -15.21 -6.50
C HIS A 182 -13.82 -14.24 -5.96
N ALA A 183 -12.89 -13.90 -6.84
CA ALA A 183 -11.84 -12.91 -6.70
C ALA A 183 -11.68 -12.21 -8.05
N ALA A 184 -11.00 -11.08 -8.07
CA ALA A 184 -10.72 -10.37 -9.30
C ALA A 184 -9.63 -11.10 -10.10
N GLU A 185 -9.83 -11.22 -11.41
CA GLU A 185 -8.77 -11.60 -12.33
C GLU A 185 -7.80 -10.41 -12.47
N ALA A 186 -6.68 -10.46 -11.73
CA ALA A 186 -5.75 -9.36 -11.66
C ALA A 186 -4.28 -9.77 -11.80
N VAL A 187 -3.50 -8.96 -12.52
CA VAL A 187 -2.03 -9.04 -12.59
C VAL A 187 -1.44 -7.81 -11.94
N LEU A 188 -0.49 -8.00 -11.02
CA LEU A 188 0.19 -6.92 -10.31
C LEU A 188 1.59 -6.70 -10.90
N PHE A 189 1.89 -5.46 -11.29
CA PHE A 189 3.26 -5.00 -11.50
C PHE A 189 3.66 -4.09 -10.33
N SER A 190 4.74 -4.45 -9.63
CA SER A 190 5.27 -3.72 -8.49
C SER A 190 6.66 -3.20 -8.84
N PHE A 191 6.89 -1.90 -8.59
CA PHE A 191 8.18 -1.26 -8.81
C PHE A 191 9.00 -1.25 -7.53
N ASP A 192 10.32 -1.18 -7.68
CA ASP A 192 11.18 -0.70 -6.59
C ASP A 192 10.95 0.81 -6.42
N GLN A 193 10.25 1.16 -5.35
CA GLN A 193 9.82 2.52 -5.06
C GLN A 193 10.99 3.49 -4.91
N ALA A 194 12.12 3.06 -4.34
CA ALA A 194 13.29 3.92 -4.19
C ALA A 194 13.78 4.42 -5.55
N SER A 195 13.88 3.50 -6.52
CA SER A 195 14.34 3.83 -7.87
C SER A 195 13.45 4.85 -8.60
N VAL A 196 12.13 4.78 -8.41
CA VAL A 196 11.20 5.70 -9.06
C VAL A 196 11.22 7.06 -8.37
N ILE A 197 11.19 7.06 -7.04
CA ILE A 197 11.25 8.28 -6.22
C ILE A 197 12.54 9.08 -6.53
N GLU A 198 13.70 8.42 -6.60
CA GLU A 198 14.97 9.06 -6.97
C GLU A 198 14.88 9.78 -8.32
N LEU A 199 14.27 9.15 -9.32
CA LEU A 199 14.06 9.76 -10.64
C LEU A 199 13.09 10.95 -10.59
N GLU A 200 12.02 10.87 -9.78
CA GLU A 200 11.07 11.95 -9.59
C GLU A 200 11.72 13.18 -8.95
N PHE A 201 12.47 12.99 -7.86
CA PHE A 201 13.22 14.07 -7.21
C PHE A 201 14.30 14.65 -8.12
N ALA A 202 14.94 13.82 -8.95
CA ALA A 202 15.87 14.27 -9.99
C ALA A 202 15.17 14.88 -11.23
N GLN A 203 13.84 14.95 -11.25
CA GLN A 203 13.02 15.44 -12.37
C GLN A 203 13.27 14.71 -13.70
N ARG A 204 13.70 13.43 -13.63
CA ARG A 204 13.99 12.55 -14.78
C ARG A 204 12.72 11.87 -15.29
N TRP A 205 11.72 12.68 -15.64
CA TRP A 205 10.36 12.23 -16.01
C TRP A 205 10.30 11.32 -17.23
N GLU A 206 11.24 11.46 -18.16
CA GLU A 206 11.33 10.59 -19.33
C GLU A 206 11.60 9.14 -18.91
N GLU A 207 12.52 8.95 -17.96
CA GLU A 207 12.91 7.63 -17.46
C GLU A 207 11.81 7.00 -16.60
N VAL A 208 11.13 7.80 -15.77
CA VAL A 208 9.90 7.37 -15.08
C VAL A 208 8.88 6.89 -16.11
N GLY A 209 8.70 7.65 -17.19
CA GLY A 209 7.80 7.30 -18.29
C GLY A 209 8.19 6.00 -19.00
N GLU A 210 9.49 5.76 -19.23
CA GLU A 210 9.99 4.52 -19.83
C GLU A 210 9.76 3.30 -18.92
N GLN A 211 9.98 3.44 -17.60
CA GLN A 211 9.70 2.37 -16.65
C GLN A 211 8.21 2.01 -16.62
N LEU A 212 7.34 3.02 -16.54
CA LEU A 212 5.88 2.83 -16.57
C LEU A 212 5.41 2.23 -17.91
N ALA A 213 5.96 2.69 -19.05
CA ALA A 213 5.65 2.16 -20.37
C ALA A 213 6.01 0.68 -20.50
N ARG A 214 7.18 0.27 -19.99
CA ARG A 214 7.61 -1.13 -19.98
C ARG A 214 6.64 -1.99 -19.18
N ALA A 215 6.24 -1.54 -18.00
CA ALA A 215 5.25 -2.24 -17.18
C ALA A 215 3.91 -2.37 -17.91
N GLY A 216 3.38 -1.27 -18.46
CA GLY A 216 2.12 -1.29 -19.19
C GLY A 216 2.12 -2.26 -20.38
N LEU A 217 3.20 -2.30 -21.15
CA LEU A 217 3.36 -3.25 -22.25
C LEU A 217 3.40 -4.71 -21.76
N ALA A 218 4.11 -4.98 -20.66
CA ALA A 218 4.17 -6.32 -20.06
C ALA A 218 2.78 -6.78 -19.57
N LEU A 219 2.02 -5.87 -18.94
CA LEU A 219 0.68 -6.14 -18.43
C LEU A 219 -0.34 -6.35 -19.56
N ALA A 220 -0.25 -5.54 -20.63
CA ALA A 220 -1.05 -5.75 -21.83
C ALA A 220 -0.75 -7.11 -22.48
N ALA A 221 0.54 -7.50 -22.55
CA ALA A 221 0.95 -8.80 -23.05
C ALA A 221 0.49 -9.97 -22.15
N ALA A 222 0.32 -9.73 -20.84
CA ALA A 222 -0.25 -10.68 -19.90
C ALA A 222 -1.79 -10.82 -20.00
N GLY A 223 -2.43 -10.07 -20.91
CA GLY A 223 -3.86 -10.14 -21.17
C GLY A 223 -4.72 -9.18 -20.36
N CYS A 224 -4.13 -8.19 -19.65
CA CYS A 224 -4.92 -7.19 -18.94
C CYS A 224 -5.73 -6.32 -19.91
N GLU A 225 -7.03 -6.23 -19.66
CA GLU A 225 -8.00 -5.44 -20.42
C GLU A 225 -8.15 -4.01 -19.89
N ALA A 226 -7.52 -3.66 -18.77
CA ALA A 226 -7.37 -2.29 -18.28
C ALA A 226 -6.13 -2.13 -17.39
N LEU A 227 -5.60 -0.91 -17.32
CA LEU A 227 -4.54 -0.52 -16.40
C LEU A 227 -5.05 0.45 -15.34
N LEU A 228 -4.85 0.12 -14.05
CA LEU A 228 -5.04 1.04 -12.93
C LEU A 228 -3.74 1.84 -12.70
N VAL A 229 -3.71 3.12 -13.09
CA VAL A 229 -2.57 4.00 -12.82
C VAL A 229 -2.98 5.47 -12.86
N ALA A 230 -2.17 6.35 -12.25
CA ALA A 230 -2.31 7.80 -12.28
C ALA A 230 -1.45 8.48 -13.36
N PHE A 231 -1.15 7.77 -14.47
CA PHE A 231 -0.21 8.24 -15.48
C PHE A 231 -0.82 8.22 -16.89
N GLU A 232 -1.27 9.39 -17.36
CA GLU A 232 -1.95 9.53 -18.65
C GLU A 232 -1.03 9.17 -19.84
N ALA A 233 0.27 9.48 -19.75
CA ALA A 233 1.20 9.24 -20.86
C ALA A 233 1.37 7.75 -21.18
N LEU A 234 1.01 6.86 -20.24
CA LEU A 234 0.99 5.42 -20.47
C LEU A 234 0.09 5.01 -21.64
N ARG A 235 -0.99 5.78 -21.89
CA ARG A 235 -1.89 5.55 -23.04
C ARG A 235 -1.18 5.62 -24.38
N ARG A 236 -0.07 6.36 -24.48
CA ARG A 236 0.74 6.41 -25.71
C ARG A 236 1.47 5.09 -25.95
N ALA A 237 1.93 4.43 -24.89
CA ALA A 237 2.63 3.14 -24.97
C ALA A 237 1.66 1.97 -25.21
N VAL A 238 0.44 2.03 -24.62
CA VAL A 238 -0.57 0.97 -24.72
C VAL A 238 -1.93 1.52 -25.22
N PRO A 239 -2.02 2.00 -26.47
CA PRO A 239 -3.21 2.72 -26.96
C PRO A 239 -4.49 1.88 -27.02
N ARG A 240 -4.37 0.54 -26.97
CA ARG A 240 -5.51 -0.39 -27.03
C ARG A 240 -6.03 -0.84 -25.66
N VAL A 241 -5.28 -0.58 -24.59
CA VAL A 241 -5.68 -0.96 -23.23
C VAL A 241 -6.15 0.30 -22.49
N PRO A 242 -7.41 0.39 -22.05
CA PRO A 242 -7.91 1.54 -21.32
C PRO A 242 -7.12 1.75 -20.02
N VAL A 243 -6.82 3.02 -19.73
CA VAL A 243 -6.24 3.44 -18.46
C VAL A 243 -7.38 3.97 -17.59
N LEU A 244 -7.68 3.26 -16.50
CA LEU A 244 -8.59 3.75 -15.47
C LEU A 244 -7.81 4.75 -14.63
N HIS A 245 -8.03 6.03 -14.85
CA HIS A 245 -7.27 7.08 -14.19
C HIS A 245 -7.86 7.39 -12.81
N ILE A 246 -7.03 7.42 -11.76
CA ILE A 246 -7.48 7.66 -10.37
C ILE A 246 -8.23 8.99 -10.19
N ALA A 247 -7.78 10.06 -10.84
CA ALA A 247 -8.46 11.36 -10.79
C ALA A 247 -9.86 11.34 -11.46
N ASP A 248 -10.09 10.47 -12.46
CA ASP A 248 -11.43 10.32 -13.05
C ASP A 248 -12.37 9.57 -12.12
N ALA A 249 -11.88 8.48 -11.51
CA ALA A 249 -12.62 7.75 -10.48
C ALA A 249 -12.98 8.68 -9.30
N THR A 250 -12.05 9.54 -8.92
CA THR A 250 -12.24 10.55 -7.87
C THR A 250 -13.29 11.58 -8.28
N ALA A 251 -13.17 12.17 -9.48
CA ALA A 251 -14.13 13.17 -9.95
C ALA A 251 -15.55 12.62 -10.05
N ALA A 252 -15.71 11.35 -10.47
CA ALA A 252 -17.03 10.71 -10.53
C ALA A 252 -17.69 10.61 -9.14
N ALA A 253 -16.92 10.31 -8.10
CA ALA A 253 -17.42 10.23 -6.73
C ALA A 253 -17.72 11.59 -6.09
N LEU A 254 -17.16 12.67 -6.65
CA LEU A 254 -17.40 14.06 -6.21
C LEU A 254 -18.62 14.69 -6.87
N SER A 255 -19.48 13.90 -7.53
CA SER A 255 -20.73 14.40 -8.11
C SER A 255 -21.58 15.14 -7.05
N GLY A 256 -22.06 16.33 -7.39
CA GLY A 256 -22.81 17.21 -6.48
C GLY A 256 -21.95 18.04 -5.53
N LYS A 257 -20.62 17.89 -5.54
CA LYS A 257 -19.68 18.80 -4.85
C LYS A 257 -19.24 19.91 -5.79
N ARG A 258 -18.93 21.09 -5.25
CA ARG A 258 -18.44 22.23 -6.04
C ARG A 258 -17.00 22.58 -5.67
N ARG A 259 -16.72 22.75 -4.38
CA ARG A 259 -15.43 23.21 -3.87
C ARG A 259 -14.76 22.10 -3.08
N VAL A 260 -13.62 21.62 -3.56
CA VAL A 260 -12.96 20.41 -3.04
C VAL A 260 -11.52 20.70 -2.67
N ALA A 261 -11.11 20.36 -1.46
CA ALA A 261 -9.70 20.43 -1.06
C ALA A 261 -8.94 19.24 -1.64
N LEU A 262 -7.72 19.45 -2.13
CA LEU A 262 -6.83 18.39 -2.58
C LEU A 262 -5.60 18.32 -1.67
N LEU A 263 -5.45 17.20 -0.96
CA LEU A 263 -4.30 16.87 -0.13
C LEU A 263 -3.42 15.84 -0.84
N GLY A 264 -2.11 15.92 -0.68
CA GLY A 264 -1.16 15.01 -1.30
C GLY A 264 0.25 15.57 -1.30
N THR A 265 1.15 14.90 -2.01
CA THR A 265 2.53 15.36 -2.20
C THR A 265 2.58 16.72 -2.90
N ALA A 266 3.72 17.40 -2.84
CA ALA A 266 3.97 18.66 -3.55
C ALA A 266 3.71 18.53 -5.07
N PHE A 267 3.89 17.33 -5.63
CA PHE A 267 3.61 17.03 -7.04
C PHE A 267 2.12 16.86 -7.35
N THR A 268 1.35 16.35 -6.39
CA THR A 268 -0.09 16.08 -6.54
C THR A 268 -0.94 17.30 -6.18
N ALA A 269 -0.59 18.01 -5.11
CA ALA A 269 -1.36 19.10 -4.54
C ALA A 269 -0.76 20.48 -4.89
N ASN A 270 -0.50 20.70 -6.18
CA ASN A 270 -0.10 22.01 -6.70
C ASN A 270 -1.01 22.48 -7.85
N GLU A 271 -0.95 23.78 -8.15
CA GLU A 271 -1.84 24.45 -9.11
C GLU A 271 -1.77 23.85 -10.51
N ASN A 272 -0.58 23.38 -10.90
CA ASN A 272 -0.31 22.86 -12.23
C ASN A 272 -0.34 21.33 -12.28
N SER A 273 -0.68 20.66 -11.18
CA SER A 273 -0.73 19.21 -11.13
C SER A 273 -1.80 18.66 -12.08
N PHE A 274 -1.50 17.53 -12.70
CA PHE A 274 -2.46 16.86 -13.58
C PHE A 274 -3.74 16.46 -12.83
N PHE A 275 -3.61 16.07 -11.56
CA PHE A 275 -4.75 15.72 -10.72
C PHE A 275 -5.67 16.92 -10.51
N ALA A 276 -5.15 18.07 -10.07
CA ALA A 276 -5.94 19.29 -9.90
C ALA A 276 -6.56 19.75 -11.23
N GLN A 277 -5.80 19.72 -12.32
CA GLN A 277 -6.31 20.07 -13.65
C GLN A 277 -7.47 19.15 -14.09
N ARG A 278 -7.35 17.85 -13.84
CA ARG A 278 -8.38 16.86 -14.23
C ARG A 278 -9.66 17.03 -13.42
N LEU A 279 -9.56 17.32 -12.12
CA LEU A 279 -10.72 17.71 -11.30
C LEU A 279 -11.36 19.01 -11.81
N ARG A 280 -10.57 20.04 -12.12
CA ARG A 280 -11.08 21.32 -12.66
C ARG A 280 -11.79 21.16 -13.98
N ARG A 281 -11.30 20.31 -14.89
CA ARG A 281 -11.98 19.98 -16.15
C ARG A 281 -13.35 19.33 -15.95
N ARG A 282 -13.62 18.79 -14.77
CA ARG A 282 -14.93 18.23 -14.37
C ARG A 282 -15.82 19.27 -13.66
N GLY A 283 -15.43 20.54 -13.66
CA GLY A 283 -16.19 21.64 -13.07
C GLY A 283 -15.96 21.86 -11.58
N LEU A 284 -15.00 21.18 -10.97
CA LEU A 284 -14.69 21.31 -9.54
C LEU A 284 -13.76 22.51 -9.29
N GLU A 285 -14.08 23.32 -8.28
CA GLU A 285 -13.18 24.32 -7.72
C GLU A 285 -12.19 23.61 -6.78
N VAL A 286 -10.97 23.36 -7.26
CA VAL A 286 -9.91 22.71 -6.46
C VAL A 286 -9.24 23.74 -5.55
N VAL A 287 -9.40 23.55 -4.24
CA VAL A 287 -8.75 24.33 -3.19
C VAL A 287 -7.46 23.62 -2.78
N LEU A 288 -6.34 24.31 -2.92
CA LEU A 288 -5.08 23.86 -2.38
C LEU A 288 -4.86 24.44 -1.00
N ASP A 289 -4.09 23.71 -0.22
CA ASP A 289 -3.81 24.07 1.15
C ASP A 289 -2.72 25.16 1.27
N GLU A 290 -2.55 25.80 2.43
CA GLU A 290 -1.50 26.82 2.58
C GLU A 290 -0.07 26.22 2.42
N PRO A 291 0.90 26.97 1.89
CA PRO A 291 2.22 26.43 1.54
C PRO A 291 2.93 25.67 2.67
N ALA A 292 2.86 26.18 3.90
CA ALA A 292 3.48 25.56 5.06
C ALA A 292 2.87 24.18 5.38
N ALA A 293 1.54 24.06 5.32
CA ALA A 293 0.87 22.79 5.56
C ALA A 293 1.10 21.79 4.43
N ARG A 294 1.21 22.25 3.17
CA ARG A 294 1.58 21.36 2.05
C ARG A 294 2.99 20.81 2.24
N ALA A 295 3.93 21.64 2.67
CA ALA A 295 5.30 21.20 2.94
C ALA A 295 5.35 20.19 4.09
N GLU A 296 4.60 20.43 5.17
CA GLU A 296 4.52 19.48 6.29
C GLU A 296 3.85 18.17 5.88
N LEU A 297 2.78 18.21 5.10
CA LEU A 297 2.13 17.00 4.60
C LEU A 297 3.06 16.20 3.68
N ASP A 298 3.81 16.87 2.81
CA ASP A 298 4.80 16.22 1.93
C ASP A 298 5.90 15.53 2.73
N ARG A 299 6.42 16.20 3.76
CA ARG A 299 7.37 15.62 4.73
C ARG A 299 6.78 14.38 5.40
N LEU A 300 5.57 14.48 5.96
CA LEU A 300 4.89 13.35 6.61
C LEU A 300 4.73 12.15 5.67
N ILE A 301 4.35 12.40 4.40
CA ILE A 301 4.21 11.33 3.41
C ILE A 301 5.54 10.59 3.22
N TYR A 302 6.63 11.29 2.88
CA TYR A 302 7.90 10.63 2.56
C TYR A 302 8.67 10.13 3.79
N ASP A 303 8.76 10.93 4.85
CA ASP A 303 9.59 10.58 6.01
C ASP A 303 8.93 9.56 6.94
N GLU A 304 7.60 9.44 6.89
CA GLU A 304 6.85 8.57 7.80
C GLU A 304 6.01 7.55 7.03
N LEU A 305 5.05 8.01 6.22
CA LEU A 305 4.03 7.10 5.70
C LEU A 305 4.57 6.12 4.66
N THR A 306 5.49 6.54 3.78
CA THR A 306 6.09 5.64 2.76
C THR A 306 7.02 4.58 3.35
N VAL A 307 7.39 4.72 4.63
CA VAL A 307 8.14 3.73 5.41
C VAL A 307 7.28 3.11 6.51
N ASP A 308 5.95 3.16 6.33
CA ASP A 308 4.93 2.54 7.19
C ASP A 308 4.88 3.05 8.64
N VAL A 309 5.44 4.24 8.91
CA VAL A 309 5.40 4.89 10.22
C VAL A 309 4.20 5.82 10.30
N VAL A 310 3.38 5.66 11.35
CA VAL A 310 2.28 6.58 11.69
C VAL A 310 2.47 7.05 13.12
N ARG A 311 2.84 8.32 13.30
CA ARG A 311 2.95 8.96 14.61
C ARG A 311 1.61 9.55 15.04
N GLU A 312 1.36 9.55 16.34
CA GLU A 312 0.11 10.09 16.91
C GLU A 312 -0.01 11.60 16.67
N GLU A 313 1.11 12.32 16.74
CA GLU A 313 1.18 13.75 16.44
C GLU A 313 0.84 14.04 14.98
N ALA A 314 1.33 13.20 14.05
CA ALA A 314 1.04 13.30 12.63
C ALA A 314 -0.46 13.05 12.35
N ALA A 315 -1.04 12.02 12.96
CA ALA A 315 -2.46 11.71 12.84
C ALA A 315 -3.34 12.85 13.41
N SER A 316 -2.99 13.35 14.59
CA SER A 316 -3.71 14.46 15.24
C SER A 316 -3.62 15.75 14.44
N TRP A 317 -2.44 16.08 13.93
CA TRP A 317 -2.22 17.23 13.04
C TRP A 317 -3.06 17.12 11.77
N PHE A 318 -3.09 15.93 11.16
CA PHE A 318 -3.82 15.68 9.92
C PHE A 318 -5.33 15.82 10.11
N VAL A 319 -5.89 15.26 11.20
CA VAL A 319 -7.31 15.40 11.54
C VAL A 319 -7.69 16.87 11.75
N ALA A 320 -6.91 17.62 12.53
CA ALA A 320 -7.13 19.06 12.71
C ALA A 320 -7.07 19.81 11.37
N ARG A 321 -6.24 19.35 10.43
CA ARG A 321 -6.14 19.95 9.11
C ARG A 321 -7.35 19.65 8.22
N LEU A 322 -7.87 18.43 8.25
CA LEU A 322 -9.12 18.07 7.57
C LEU A 322 -10.26 18.97 8.03
N GLU A 323 -10.41 19.16 9.34
CA GLU A 323 -11.48 19.99 9.91
C GLU A 323 -11.39 21.45 9.44
N ARG A 324 -10.19 22.03 9.42
CA ARG A 324 -9.97 23.39 8.88
C ARG A 324 -10.37 23.51 7.41
N LEU A 325 -10.10 22.49 6.60
CA LEU A 325 -10.45 22.50 5.18
C LEU A 325 -11.95 22.31 4.95
N LEU A 326 -12.60 21.46 5.75
CA LEU A 326 -14.03 21.18 5.68
C LEU A 326 -14.91 22.39 6.06
N VAL A 327 -14.39 23.36 6.81
CA VAL A 327 -15.09 24.64 7.07
C VAL A 327 -15.32 25.44 5.79
N ARG A 328 -14.50 25.24 4.75
CA ARG A 328 -14.49 26.06 3.53
C ARG A 328 -14.65 25.26 2.23
N CYS A 329 -14.75 23.93 2.30
CA CYS A 329 -14.87 23.02 1.16
C CYS A 329 -15.99 22.00 1.40
N ASP A 330 -16.67 21.59 0.33
CA ASP A 330 -17.75 20.59 0.38
C ASP A 330 -17.21 19.16 0.54
N ALA A 331 -15.93 18.97 0.22
CA ALA A 331 -15.20 17.72 0.35
C ALA A 331 -13.69 17.93 0.44
N VAL A 332 -12.98 16.93 0.97
CA VAL A 332 -11.52 16.82 0.94
C VAL A 332 -11.14 15.52 0.23
N VAL A 333 -10.19 15.62 -0.71
CA VAL A 333 -9.65 14.50 -1.46
C VAL A 333 -8.30 14.10 -0.87
N LEU A 334 -8.17 12.83 -0.47
CA LEU A 334 -6.91 12.24 -0.07
C LEU A 334 -6.16 11.78 -1.32
N GLY A 335 -5.42 12.70 -1.92
CA GLY A 335 -4.73 12.55 -3.19
C GLY A 335 -3.52 11.63 -3.15
N CYS A 336 -3.04 11.20 -1.98
CA CYS A 336 -1.99 10.19 -1.83
C CYS A 336 -2.56 8.99 -1.08
N THR A 337 -2.21 7.77 -1.51
CA THR A 337 -2.87 6.53 -1.07
C THR A 337 -2.60 6.19 0.40
N GLU A 338 -1.47 6.68 0.91
CA GLU A 338 -0.94 6.53 2.24
C GLU A 338 -1.65 7.45 3.25
N LEU A 339 -2.27 8.56 2.81
CA LEU A 339 -2.97 9.49 3.70
C LEU A 339 -4.13 8.84 4.45
N SER A 340 -4.69 7.76 3.91
CA SER A 340 -5.71 6.98 4.59
C SER A 340 -5.19 6.29 5.87
N MET A 341 -3.88 6.16 6.05
CA MET A 341 -3.23 5.59 7.24
C MET A 341 -3.31 6.51 8.46
N LEU A 342 -3.45 7.82 8.24
CA LEU A 342 -3.57 8.84 9.29
C LEU A 342 -4.98 8.95 9.89
N LEU A 343 -5.93 8.14 9.40
CA LEU A 343 -7.29 8.10 9.89
C LEU A 343 -7.55 6.75 10.57
N ASP A 344 -8.08 6.76 11.79
CA ASP A 344 -8.57 5.55 12.45
C ASP A 344 -9.97 5.15 11.92
N ALA A 345 -10.59 4.13 12.51
CA ALA A 345 -11.91 3.67 12.08
C ALA A 345 -13.02 4.71 12.38
N GLU A 346 -12.94 5.40 13.51
CA GLU A 346 -13.93 6.38 13.94
C GLU A 346 -13.85 7.66 13.11
N ALA A 347 -12.65 8.15 12.81
CA ALA A 347 -12.41 9.26 11.90
C ALA A 347 -12.92 8.93 10.49
N ARG A 348 -12.64 7.73 9.96
CA ARG A 348 -13.18 7.31 8.65
C ARG A 348 -14.71 7.32 8.62
N LYS A 349 -15.35 6.88 9.69
CA LYS A 349 -16.82 6.91 9.83
C LYS A 349 -17.35 8.34 9.96
N ARG A 350 -16.70 9.16 10.79
CA ARG A 350 -17.06 10.57 11.03
C ARG A 350 -17.02 11.40 9.75
N TYR A 351 -16.00 11.19 8.92
CA TYR A 351 -15.80 11.97 7.70
C TYR A 351 -16.35 11.28 6.44
N ALA A 352 -17.17 10.23 6.59
CA ALA A 352 -17.82 9.56 5.48
C ALA A 352 -18.69 10.55 4.68
N GLY A 353 -18.54 10.56 3.35
CA GLY A 353 -19.28 11.45 2.44
C GLY A 353 -18.72 12.87 2.29
N VAL A 354 -17.68 13.22 3.07
CA VAL A 354 -16.96 14.51 2.95
C VAL A 354 -15.46 14.33 2.75
N VAL A 355 -14.87 13.21 3.17
CA VAL A 355 -13.47 12.85 2.88
C VAL A 355 -13.43 11.67 1.90
N PHE A 356 -12.67 11.83 0.83
CA PHE A 356 -12.64 10.92 -0.31
C PHE A 356 -11.24 10.32 -0.47
N ASP A 357 -11.11 9.04 -0.11
CA ASP A 357 -9.88 8.27 -0.31
C ASP A 357 -9.75 7.82 -1.76
N THR A 358 -8.79 8.40 -2.48
CA THR A 358 -8.58 8.11 -3.89
C THR A 358 -8.23 6.64 -4.16
N ALA A 359 -7.51 5.96 -3.26
CA ALA A 359 -7.21 4.54 -3.40
C ALA A 359 -8.47 3.67 -3.32
N THR A 360 -9.42 4.02 -2.43
CA THR A 360 -10.71 3.33 -2.31
C THR A 360 -11.53 3.54 -3.58
N LEU A 361 -11.62 4.78 -4.04
CA LEU A 361 -12.39 5.12 -5.23
C LEU A 361 -11.83 4.46 -6.49
N HIS A 362 -10.51 4.35 -6.58
CA HIS A 362 -9.84 3.71 -7.72
C HIS A 362 -10.04 2.19 -7.72
N ALA A 363 -9.94 1.54 -6.56
CA ALA A 363 -10.26 0.13 -6.42
C ALA A 363 -11.71 -0.15 -6.83
N GLU A 364 -12.65 0.66 -6.37
CA GLU A 364 -14.07 0.52 -6.67
C GLU A 364 -14.36 0.75 -8.18
N ALA A 365 -13.67 1.70 -8.83
CA ALA A 365 -13.72 1.82 -10.30
C ALA A 365 -13.17 0.59 -11.03
N ALA A 366 -12.13 -0.05 -10.50
CA ALA A 366 -11.58 -1.29 -11.06
C ALA A 366 -12.56 -2.45 -10.94
N VAL A 367 -13.24 -2.58 -9.80
CA VAL A 367 -14.28 -3.60 -9.59
C VAL A 367 -15.41 -3.43 -10.57
N ARG A 368 -15.95 -2.20 -10.71
CA ARG A 368 -16.99 -1.91 -11.71
C ARG A 368 -16.55 -2.30 -13.12
N PHE A 369 -15.33 -1.92 -13.51
CA PHE A 369 -14.80 -2.28 -14.83
C PHE A 369 -14.66 -3.81 -15.01
N ALA A 370 -14.11 -4.52 -14.01
CA ALA A 370 -13.91 -5.97 -14.04
C ALA A 370 -15.24 -6.72 -14.19
N LEU A 371 -16.29 -6.20 -13.57
CA LEU A 371 -17.63 -6.79 -13.57
C LEU A 371 -18.56 -6.24 -14.66
N ARG A 372 -18.07 -5.29 -15.48
CA ARG A 372 -18.83 -4.64 -16.55
C ARG A 372 -20.05 -3.88 -16.02
N GLU A 373 -19.92 -3.29 -14.84
CA GLU A 373 -20.88 -2.35 -14.26
C GLU A 373 -20.68 -0.96 -14.90
N GLU A 374 -21.78 -0.25 -15.15
CA GLU A 374 -21.78 1.10 -15.72
C GLU A 374 -21.32 2.18 -14.73
#